data_AF-I6SFN3-F1
#
_entry.id   AF-I6SFN3-F1
#
_cell.length_a   1.000
_cell.length_b   1.000
_cell.length_c   1.000
_cell.angle_alpha   90.00
_cell.angle_beta   90.00
_cell.angle_gamma   90.00
#
_symmetry.space_group_name_H-M   'P 1'
#
loop_
_entity.id
_entity.type
_entity.pdbx_description
1 polymer ?
#
loop_
_entity_poly.entity_id
_entity_poly.type
_entity_poly.pdbx_seq_one_letter_code
_entity_poly.pdbx_strand_id
1 'polypeptide(L)'
;MRNGQLKPGYHLQITTENQYVLSYELFPNPTDTKILKPFLDSFLDQHKELPEYIVADAGYGSEEIYMYINDVLHITPLITYGSYYKENKKKDKENPFNVENWRYLEEQDPGESSGTVQKL
;
A
#
# COMPACT_ATOMS: atom_id res chain seq x y z
N MET A 1 -3.81 -7.79 -40.76
CA MET A 1 -3.95 -7.10 -39.46
C MET A 1 -3.50 -5.66 -39.66
N ARG A 2 -4.35 -4.67 -39.38
CA ARG A 2 -3.98 -3.25 -39.50
C ARG A 2 -3.10 -2.85 -38.31
N ASN A 3 -1.81 -2.73 -38.60
CA ASN A 3 -0.74 -1.96 -37.94
C ASN A 3 -0.29 -2.20 -36.50
N GLY A 4 -0.71 -3.24 -35.76
CA GLY A 4 0.05 -3.72 -34.57
C GLY A 4 0.42 -2.66 -33.51
N GLN A 5 -0.27 -1.52 -33.52
CA GLN A 5 0.06 -0.35 -32.75
C GLN A 5 -0.67 -0.51 -31.41
N LEU A 6 0.10 -0.62 -30.33
CA LEU A 6 -0.44 -0.75 -28.98
C LEU A 6 -1.37 0.45 -28.73
N LYS A 7 -2.65 0.19 -28.45
CA LYS A 7 -3.56 1.26 -28.05
C LYS A 7 -3.06 1.80 -26.70
N PRO A 8 -3.02 3.12 -26.49
CA PRO A 8 -2.63 3.66 -25.20
C PRO A 8 -3.64 3.18 -24.15
N GLY A 9 -3.16 2.42 -23.17
CA GLY A 9 -3.92 2.01 -22.01
C GLY A 9 -3.75 3.07 -20.92
N TYR A 10 -4.85 3.49 -20.32
CA TYR A 10 -4.83 4.41 -19.20
C TYR A 10 -5.57 3.78 -18.02
N HIS A 11 -5.06 4.05 -16.83
CA HIS A 11 -5.69 3.68 -15.57
C HIS A 11 -6.48 4.90 -15.07
N LEU A 12 -7.80 4.76 -15.02
CA LEU A 12 -8.68 5.78 -14.46
C LEU A 12 -8.75 5.59 -12.95
N GLN A 13 -8.38 6.62 -12.22
CA GLN A 13 -8.55 6.71 -10.78
C GLN A 13 -9.72 7.61 -10.46
N ILE A 14 -10.49 7.24 -9.45
CA ILE A 14 -11.64 7.99 -8.96
C ILE A 14 -11.62 7.91 -7.44
N THR A 15 -11.75 9.05 -6.78
CA THR A 15 -11.99 9.08 -5.33
C THR A 15 -13.41 9.52 -5.03
N THR A 16 -13.99 8.87 -4.03
CA THR A 16 -15.38 9.09 -3.65
C THR A 16 -15.51 9.21 -2.14
N GLU A 17 -16.38 10.10 -1.70
CA GLU A 17 -16.76 10.26 -0.30
C GLU A 17 -18.28 10.43 -0.23
N ASN A 18 -18.95 9.75 0.71
CA ASN A 18 -20.39 9.89 0.94
C ASN A 18 -21.25 9.79 -0.34
N GLN A 19 -20.89 8.88 -1.26
CA GLN A 19 -21.54 8.66 -2.56
C GLN A 19 -21.33 9.78 -3.60
N TYR A 20 -20.42 10.73 -3.35
CA TYR A 20 -20.01 11.76 -4.30
C TYR A 20 -18.62 11.47 -4.85
N VAL A 21 -18.40 11.81 -6.12
CA VAL A 21 -17.07 11.81 -6.74
C VAL A 21 -16.39 13.13 -6.41
N LEU A 22 -15.22 13.09 -5.76
CA LEU A 22 -14.48 14.30 -5.39
C LEU A 22 -13.37 14.63 -6.39
N SER A 23 -12.74 13.61 -6.99
CA SER A 23 -11.75 13.79 -8.06
C SER A 23 -11.65 12.55 -8.94
N TYR A 24 -11.13 12.74 -10.15
CA TYR A 24 -10.79 11.68 -11.07
C TYR A 24 -9.56 12.06 -11.88
N GLU A 25 -8.69 11.10 -12.17
CA GLU A 25 -7.48 11.33 -12.97
C GLU A 25 -7.12 10.12 -13.83
N LEU A 26 -6.48 10.38 -14.98
CA LEU A 26 -6.08 9.37 -15.94
C LEU A 26 -4.57 9.24 -15.96
N PHE A 27 -4.07 8.04 -15.64
CA PHE A 27 -2.64 7.76 -15.59
C PHE A 27 -2.23 6.84 -16.74
N PRO A 28 -1.10 7.12 -17.42
CA PRO A 28 -0.57 6.22 -18.46
C PRO A 28 0.15 5.00 -17.86
N ASN A 29 0.38 5.00 -16.54
CA ASN A 29 1.12 3.94 -15.87
C ASN A 29 0.21 2.71 -15.67
N PRO A 30 0.74 1.49 -15.85
CA PRO A 30 -0.04 0.25 -15.69
C PRO A 30 -0.06 -0.29 -14.26
N THR A 31 0.58 0.38 -13.28
CA THR A 31 0.75 -0.16 -11.92
C THR A 31 0.20 0.80 -10.89
N ASP A 32 -0.77 0.31 -10.11
CA ASP A 32 -1.56 1.09 -9.16
C ASP A 32 -0.71 1.66 -8.00
N THR A 33 0.32 0.92 -7.55
CA THR A 33 1.25 1.39 -6.50
C THR A 33 2.03 2.65 -6.90
N LYS A 34 2.24 2.90 -8.19
CA LYS A 34 2.91 4.13 -8.67
C LYS A 34 1.95 5.29 -8.89
N ILE A 35 0.65 5.02 -8.82
CA ILE A 35 -0.41 5.98 -9.17
C ILE A 35 -0.96 6.68 -7.92
N LEU A 36 -1.07 5.99 -6.78
CA LEU A 36 -1.72 6.57 -5.60
C LEU A 36 -1.02 7.84 -5.10
N LYS A 37 0.31 7.82 -5.00
CA LYS A 37 1.09 8.97 -4.54
C LYS A 37 0.84 10.23 -5.39
N PRO A 38 1.08 10.23 -6.73
CA PRO A 38 0.81 11.41 -7.54
C PRO A 38 -0.68 11.80 -7.56
N PHE A 39 -1.60 10.84 -7.42
CA PHE A 39 -3.03 11.13 -7.29
C PHE A 39 -3.37 11.88 -5.99
N LEU A 40 -2.80 11.46 -4.86
CA LEU A 40 -2.99 12.13 -3.56
C LEU A 40 -2.34 13.50 -3.52
N ASP A 41 -1.15 13.67 -4.10
CA ASP A 41 -0.49 14.98 -4.25
C ASP A 41 -1.40 15.94 -5.04
N SER A 42 -1.92 15.50 -6.18
CA SER A 42 -2.84 16.29 -7.01
C SER A 42 -4.17 16.57 -6.31
N PHE A 43 -4.71 15.61 -5.56
CA PHE A 43 -5.91 15.81 -4.75
C PHE A 43 -5.69 16.89 -3.69
N LEU A 44 -4.57 16.83 -2.97
CA LEU A 44 -4.22 17.81 -1.94
C LEU A 44 -4.00 19.20 -2.55
N ASP A 45 -3.41 19.28 -3.75
CA ASP A 45 -3.26 20.54 -4.47
C ASP A 45 -4.61 21.16 -4.86
N GLN A 46 -5.59 20.34 -5.24
CA GLN A 46 -6.93 20.78 -5.65
C GLN A 46 -7.83 21.15 -4.47
N HIS A 47 -7.85 20.32 -3.42
CA HIS A 47 -8.79 20.43 -2.30
C HIS A 47 -8.19 21.09 -1.05
N LYS A 48 -6.86 21.26 -0.98
CA LYS A 48 -6.08 21.84 0.13
C LYS A 48 -6.13 21.09 1.46
N GLU A 49 -6.96 20.07 1.54
CA GLU A 49 -7.06 19.16 2.66
C GLU A 49 -7.25 17.72 2.17
N LEU A 50 -6.93 16.78 3.05
CA LEU A 50 -7.11 15.35 2.85
C LEU A 50 -8.02 14.79 3.95
N PRO A 51 -8.80 13.74 3.65
CA PRO A 51 -9.61 13.06 4.66
C PRO A 51 -8.75 12.36 5.71
N GLU A 52 -9.33 12.11 6.89
CA GLU A 52 -8.67 11.42 8.01
C GLU A 52 -8.24 9.98 7.67
N TYR A 53 -8.96 9.35 6.73
CA TYR A 53 -8.71 7.98 6.30
C TYR A 53 -8.62 7.90 4.78
N ILE A 54 -7.63 7.17 4.28
CA ILE A 54 -7.52 6.80 2.87
C ILE A 54 -7.83 5.32 2.75
N VAL A 55 -8.91 4.99 2.02
CA VAL A 55 -9.36 3.62 1.79
C VAL A 55 -9.06 3.23 0.34
N ALA A 56 -8.41 2.10 0.13
CA ALA A 56 -8.12 1.57 -1.21
C ALA A 56 -8.02 0.04 -1.19
N ASP A 57 -8.02 -0.57 -2.36
CA ASP A 57 -7.84 -2.02 -2.51
C ASP A 57 -6.38 -2.47 -2.30
N ALA A 58 -6.18 -3.79 -2.28
CA ALA A 58 -4.86 -4.37 -2.01
C ALA A 58 -3.78 -4.10 -3.07
N GLY A 59 -4.18 -3.71 -4.28
CA GLY A 59 -3.28 -3.31 -5.36
C GLY A 59 -2.52 -2.01 -5.06
N TYR A 60 -3.04 -1.18 -4.16
CA TYR A 60 -2.36 0.02 -3.66
C TYR A 60 -1.52 -0.23 -2.39
N GLY A 61 -1.62 -1.42 -1.79
CA GLY A 61 -0.96 -1.74 -0.53
C GLY A 61 0.51 -2.10 -0.71
N SER A 62 1.40 -1.09 -0.75
CA SER A 62 2.86 -1.27 -0.72
C SER A 62 3.51 -0.53 0.46
N GLU A 63 4.66 -1.02 0.92
CA GLU A 63 5.44 -0.38 2.00
C GLU A 63 5.72 1.10 1.72
N GLU A 64 6.13 1.42 0.49
CA GLU A 64 6.36 2.79 0.05
C GLU A 64 5.10 3.68 0.19
N ILE A 65 3.91 3.14 -0.10
CA ILE A 65 2.65 3.85 0.06
C ILE A 65 2.31 4.04 1.54
N TYR A 66 2.49 3.02 2.37
CA TYR A 66 2.23 3.12 3.80
C TYR A 66 3.11 4.17 4.47
N MET A 67 4.41 4.16 4.18
CA MET A 67 5.35 5.16 4.68
C MET A 67 4.97 6.56 4.20
N TYR A 68 4.61 6.73 2.93
CA TYR A 68 4.21 8.04 2.42
C TYR A 68 2.93 8.55 3.09
N ILE A 69 1.89 7.72 3.24
CA ILE A 69 0.63 8.15 3.86
C ILE A 69 0.82 8.44 5.37
N ASN A 70 1.57 7.60 6.08
CA ASN A 70 1.75 7.73 7.52
C ASN A 70 2.79 8.80 7.90
N ASP A 71 3.95 8.79 7.24
CA ASP A 71 5.10 9.60 7.67
C ASP A 71 5.13 10.98 7.00
N VAL A 72 4.59 11.11 5.78
CA VAL A 72 4.57 12.38 5.03
C VAL A 72 3.22 13.07 5.14
N LEU A 73 2.12 12.35 4.93
CA LEU A 73 0.78 12.92 4.97
C LEU A 73 0.17 12.91 6.39
N HIS A 74 0.71 12.12 7.32
CA HIS A 74 0.19 11.95 8.68
C HIS A 74 -1.28 11.51 8.73
N ILE A 75 -1.66 10.63 7.79
CA ILE A 75 -3.01 10.09 7.64
C ILE A 75 -2.99 8.58 7.93
N THR A 76 -4.14 8.03 8.31
CA THR A 76 -4.26 6.58 8.54
C THR A 76 -4.65 5.85 7.24
N PRO A 77 -3.80 4.97 6.69
CA PRO A 77 -4.16 4.15 5.54
C PRO A 77 -5.03 2.96 5.96
N LEU A 78 -6.21 2.82 5.36
CA LEU A 78 -7.08 1.65 5.47
C LEU A 78 -6.98 0.83 4.18
N ILE A 79 -5.77 0.34 3.90
CA ILE A 79 -5.42 -0.40 2.70
C ILE A 79 -4.85 -1.76 3.13
N THR A 80 -5.42 -2.85 2.63
CA THR A 80 -4.87 -4.18 2.87
C THR A 80 -3.61 -4.39 2.02
N TYR A 81 -2.57 -5.05 2.53
CA TYR A 81 -1.44 -5.43 1.67
C TYR A 81 -1.73 -6.72 0.89
N GLY A 82 -1.07 -6.91 -0.25
CA GLY A 82 -1.40 -7.97 -1.22
C GLY A 82 -1.43 -9.40 -0.66
N SER A 83 -0.59 -9.71 0.33
CA SER A 83 -0.49 -11.05 0.92
C SER A 83 -1.43 -11.28 2.11
N TYR A 84 -2.16 -10.26 2.58
CA TYR A 84 -2.95 -10.31 3.81
C TYR A 84 -3.93 -11.49 3.88
N TYR A 85 -4.70 -11.73 2.83
CA TYR A 85 -5.66 -12.85 2.80
C TYR A 85 -4.99 -14.22 2.72
N LYS A 86 -3.78 -14.27 2.15
CA LYS A 86 -3.02 -15.50 1.96
C LYS A 86 -2.45 -15.97 3.30
N GLU A 87 -1.81 -15.05 4.02
CA GLU A 87 -1.23 -15.25 5.35
C GLU A 87 -2.26 -15.63 6.41
N ASN A 88 -3.52 -15.21 6.24
CA ASN A 88 -4.59 -15.57 7.16
C ASN A 88 -5.05 -17.03 7.04
N LYS A 89 -4.66 -17.77 5.99
CA LYS A 89 -5.04 -19.18 5.82
C LYS A 89 -4.20 -20.08 6.72
N LYS A 90 -4.84 -21.09 7.35
CA LYS A 90 -4.16 -22.08 8.22
C LYS A 90 -2.92 -22.70 7.56
N LYS A 91 -3.03 -23.07 6.28
CA LYS A 91 -1.93 -23.66 5.51
C LYS A 91 -0.70 -22.76 5.46
N ASP A 92 -0.87 -21.45 5.35
CA ASP A 92 0.27 -20.51 5.32
C ASP A 92 0.82 -20.26 6.71
N LYS A 93 -0.01 -20.25 7.77
CA LYS A 93 0.42 -20.12 9.18
C LYS A 93 1.16 -21.34 9.72
N GLU A 94 0.83 -22.52 9.22
CA GLU A 94 1.47 -23.79 9.60
C GLU A 94 2.64 -24.16 8.68
N ASN A 95 2.94 -23.34 7.66
CA ASN A 95 4.00 -23.62 6.71
C ASN A 95 5.38 -23.38 7.36
N PRO A 96 6.21 -24.42 7.56
CA PRO A 96 7.53 -24.27 8.17
C PRO A 96 8.55 -23.57 7.27
N PHE A 97 8.25 -23.37 5.98
CA PHE A 97 9.12 -22.64 5.05
C PHE A 97 8.84 -21.13 5.01
N ASN A 98 7.81 -20.66 5.71
CA ASN A 98 7.56 -19.24 5.86
C ASN A 98 8.34 -18.72 7.08
N VAL A 99 9.32 -17.84 6.85
CA VAL A 99 10.19 -17.29 7.89
C VAL A 99 9.38 -16.56 8.98
N GLU A 100 8.27 -15.92 8.59
CA GLU A 100 7.36 -15.24 9.53
C GLU A 100 6.71 -16.17 10.56
N ASN A 101 6.64 -17.49 10.30
CA ASN A 101 6.11 -18.46 11.25
C ASN A 101 7.17 -19.00 12.22
N TRP A 102 8.44 -18.63 12.03
CA TRP A 102 9.52 -19.15 12.85
C TRP A 102 9.47 -18.51 14.23
N ARG A 103 9.60 -19.35 15.26
CA ARG A 103 9.73 -18.87 16.63
C ARG A 103 11.13 -18.32 16.81
N TYR A 104 11.24 -17.02 17.09
CA TYR A 104 12.50 -16.43 17.52
C TYR A 104 12.89 -16.97 18.91
N LEU A 105 14.15 -17.34 19.06
CA LEU A 105 14.72 -17.88 20.30
C LEU A 105 15.91 -17.01 20.70
N GLU A 106 15.63 -15.96 21.48
CA GLU A 106 16.63 -15.00 21.98
C GLU A 106 17.83 -15.67 22.66
N GLU A 107 17.61 -16.76 23.41
CA GLU A 107 18.67 -17.48 24.15
C GLU A 107 19.73 -18.14 23.26
N GLN A 108 19.44 -18.34 21.97
CA GLN A 108 20.34 -18.97 21.00
C GLN A 108 20.91 -17.97 20.01
N ASP A 109 20.59 -16.68 20.15
CA ASP A 109 21.12 -15.63 19.29
C ASP A 109 22.49 -15.18 19.82
N PRO A 110 23.61 -15.54 19.15
CA PRO A 110 24.94 -15.17 19.60
C PRO A 110 25.27 -13.68 19.37
N GLY A 111 24.28 -12.87 18.93
CA GLY A 111 24.49 -11.55 18.38
C GLY A 111 23.61 -10.44 18.95
N GLU A 112 23.41 -10.32 20.27
CA GLU A 112 22.96 -9.02 20.82
C GLU A 112 23.44 -8.76 22.25
N SER A 113 24.60 -8.10 22.36
CA SER A 113 24.92 -7.28 23.53
C SER A 113 24.18 -5.95 23.42
N SER A 114 23.07 -5.83 24.16
CA SER A 114 22.49 -4.59 24.68
C SER A 114 22.30 -3.44 23.68
N GLY A 115 21.15 -3.41 23.02
CA GLY A 115 20.66 -2.23 22.29
C GLY A 115 19.14 -2.16 22.31
N THR A 116 18.57 -1.55 23.35
CA THR A 116 17.14 -1.22 23.44
C THR A 116 16.71 -0.41 22.22
N VAL A 117 16.04 -1.04 21.25
CA VAL A 117 15.26 -0.32 20.24
C VAL A 117 13.83 -0.24 20.76
N GLN A 118 13.51 0.89 21.40
CA GLN A 118 12.12 1.24 21.65
C GLN A 118 11.46 1.50 20.29
N LYS A 119 10.43 0.70 19.98
CA LYS A 119 9.48 0.97 18.91
C LYS A 119 8.77 2.31 19.21
N LEU A 120 9.00 3.32 18.37
CA LEU A 120 8.07 4.42 18.15
C LEU A 120 7.00 3.96 17.15
#